data_AF-A0A6I7PU86-F1
#
_entry.id   AF-A0A6I7PU86-F1
#
_cell.length_a   1.000
_cell.length_b   1.000
_cell.length_c   1.000
_cell.angle_alpha   90.00
_cell.angle_beta   90.00
_cell.angle_gamma   90.00
#
_symmetry.space_group_name_H-M   'P 1'
#
loop_
_entity.id
_entity.type
_entity.pdbx_description
1 polymer ?
#
loop_
_entity_poly.entity_id
_entity_poly.type
_entity_poly.pdbx_seq_one_letter_code
_entity_poly.pdbx_strand_id
1 'polypeptide(L)'
;MISNLIFAAIVGLTFQADGGCKQLDCEEAVRFSQAAMGSLSQLNSNLVRMRELAIQSSNGAIASRDRGFLNNELEAWLEETFRVINGSNFVDIFQDQHYYLRDGFRFKTPIKIAAGNFAYLQDFSIDALKRDGFGALAVKRFALRRPEISTSETSYILSVNGKDVLSSTSNDAVSLPPYHVFSSVSLAEAVNSVFAMTGVMADVEQTVVELNDVNRDLLRDIREVQPGELLINRVHIFGYFENVSEVITTINNFSFMTGTRARLMSGSADGIVLYAPDGRNIVLEAQGDVAEALNIEDSKQVYNGSIVLTSGRDFDVTFKEGFSILAEFDDRDSLSVSIDPHTGLSAIDISTQSNAQNALAVIDQSITQIQERMIQARLPEMLCK
;
A
#
# COMPACT_ATOMS: atom_id res chain seq x y z
N MET A 1 -10.31 50.42 19.77
CA MET A 1 -11.55 49.63 19.61
C MET A 1 -12.09 49.64 18.18
N ILE A 2 -12.27 50.79 17.53
CA ILE A 2 -12.82 50.85 16.15
C ILE A 2 -11.90 50.17 15.11
N SER A 3 -10.57 50.26 15.26
CA SER A 3 -9.61 49.60 14.36
C SER A 3 -9.66 48.06 14.40
N ASN A 4 -9.94 47.45 15.56
CA ASN A 4 -10.03 45.99 15.69
C ASN A 4 -11.35 45.46 15.11
N LEU A 5 -12.44 46.23 15.20
CA LEU A 5 -13.73 45.92 14.60
C LEU A 5 -13.69 45.98 13.07
N ILE A 6 -12.95 46.95 12.51
CA ILE A 6 -12.78 47.06 11.05
C ILE A 6 -11.88 45.93 10.52
N PHE A 7 -10.82 45.57 11.25
CA PHE A 7 -9.96 44.44 10.89
C PHE A 7 -10.74 43.11 10.95
N ALA A 8 -11.53 42.88 12.00
CA ALA A 8 -12.39 41.70 12.11
C ALA A 8 -13.46 41.62 11.00
N ALA A 9 -14.04 42.76 10.58
CA ALA A 9 -15.02 42.80 9.50
C ALA A 9 -14.40 42.51 8.11
N ILE A 10 -13.17 43.01 7.87
CA ILE A 10 -12.43 42.75 6.62
C ILE A 10 -12.00 41.27 6.57
N VAL A 11 -11.54 40.70 7.68
CA VAL A 11 -11.16 39.28 7.77
C VAL A 11 -12.38 38.35 7.67
N GLY A 12 -13.53 38.74 8.21
CA GLY A 12 -14.79 38.00 8.02
C GLY A 12 -15.27 37.96 6.56
N LEU A 13 -15.07 39.04 5.81
CA LEU A 13 -15.40 39.11 4.39
C LEU A 13 -14.41 38.34 3.51
N THR A 14 -13.12 38.28 3.86
CA THR A 14 -12.15 37.43 3.16
C THR A 14 -12.35 35.94 3.48
N PHE A 15 -12.77 35.59 4.69
CA PHE A 15 -13.12 34.21 5.09
C PHE A 15 -14.23 33.60 4.21
N GLN A 16 -15.23 34.41 3.84
CA GLN A 16 -16.33 33.99 2.98
C GLN A 16 -15.94 33.88 1.49
N ALA A 17 -14.91 34.62 1.06
CA ALA A 17 -14.41 34.62 -0.31
C ALA A 17 -13.38 33.51 -0.60
N ASP A 18 -12.66 33.03 0.42
CA ASP A 18 -11.59 32.02 0.31
C ASP A 18 -12.03 30.57 0.61
N GLY A 19 -13.33 30.32 0.77
CA GLY A 19 -13.86 28.97 1.03
C GLY A 19 -13.54 28.42 2.43
N GLY A 20 -13.34 29.29 3.44
CA GLY A 20 -13.16 28.91 4.85
C GLY A 20 -11.71 28.73 5.32
N CYS A 21 -10.70 29.09 4.52
CA CYS A 21 -9.31 29.07 4.97
C CYS A 21 -8.98 30.28 5.86
N LYS A 22 -8.46 30.07 7.08
CA LYS A 22 -8.10 31.17 7.98
C LYS A 22 -6.86 31.92 7.47
N GLN A 23 -6.73 33.20 7.78
CA GLN A 23 -5.54 33.98 7.47
C GLN A 23 -4.78 34.23 8.78
N LEU A 24 -3.52 33.80 8.84
CA LEU A 24 -2.60 34.07 9.95
C LEU A 24 -1.47 34.95 9.45
N ASP A 25 -1.07 35.94 10.25
CA ASP A 25 0.16 36.67 9.95
C ASP A 25 1.41 35.80 10.17
N CYS A 26 2.58 36.28 9.74
CA CYS A 26 3.82 35.53 9.85
C CYS A 26 4.18 35.18 11.31
N GLU A 27 3.86 36.05 12.27
CA GLU A 27 4.16 35.80 13.69
C GLU A 27 3.24 34.71 14.24
N GLU A 28 1.94 34.78 13.95
CA GLU A 28 0.94 33.78 14.29
C GLU A 28 1.27 32.42 13.68
N ALA A 29 1.67 32.40 12.41
CA ALA A 29 2.05 31.19 11.70
C ALA A 29 3.28 30.51 12.34
N VAL A 30 4.27 31.30 12.79
CA VAL A 30 5.42 30.80 13.55
C VAL A 30 5.02 30.28 14.93
N ARG A 31 4.16 30.99 15.68
CA ARG A 31 3.66 30.53 16.98
C ARG A 31 2.87 29.22 16.85
N PHE A 32 2.01 29.13 15.82
CA PHE A 32 1.29 27.91 15.49
C PHE A 32 2.24 26.76 15.18
N SER A 33 3.23 27.00 14.31
CA SER A 33 4.26 26.00 13.95
C SER A 33 4.98 25.46 15.19
N GLN A 34 5.41 26.34 16.10
CA GLN A 34 6.08 25.95 17.33
C GLN A 34 5.18 25.13 18.26
N ALA A 35 3.91 25.54 18.43
CA ALA A 35 2.93 24.80 19.21
C ALA A 35 2.69 23.40 18.62
N ALA A 36 2.46 23.33 17.31
CA ALA A 36 2.22 22.08 16.59
C ALA A 36 3.44 21.15 16.65
N MET A 37 4.66 21.66 16.43
CA MET A 37 5.89 20.87 16.57
C MET A 37 6.07 20.33 17.99
N GLY A 38 5.70 21.10 19.02
CA GLY A 38 5.73 20.65 20.40
C GLY A 38 4.82 19.44 20.64
N SER A 39 3.55 19.54 20.24
CA SER A 39 2.60 18.44 20.37
C SER A 39 2.99 17.23 19.52
N LEU A 40 3.43 17.43 18.28
CA LEU A 40 3.86 16.34 17.39
C LEU A 40 5.12 15.62 17.91
N SER A 41 6.07 16.35 18.51
CA SER A 41 7.25 15.77 19.16
C SER A 41 6.88 14.88 20.36
N GLN A 42 5.89 15.32 21.15
CA GLN A 42 5.35 14.52 22.25
C GLN A 42 4.67 13.24 21.72
N LEU A 43 3.86 13.34 20.67
CA LEU A 43 3.24 12.17 20.03
C LEU A 43 4.30 11.19 19.51
N ASN A 44 5.33 11.67 18.83
CA ASN A 44 6.42 10.82 18.36
C ASN A 44 7.12 10.09 19.52
N SER A 45 7.34 10.76 20.65
CA SER A 45 7.92 10.14 21.85
C SER A 45 7.02 9.04 22.42
N ASN A 46 5.72 9.27 22.49
CA ASN A 46 4.74 8.26 22.93
C ASN A 46 4.75 7.05 21.98
N LEU A 47 4.77 7.28 20.66
CA LEU A 47 4.80 6.21 19.66
C LEU A 47 6.08 5.38 19.73
N VAL A 48 7.24 6.01 19.93
CA VAL A 48 8.50 5.29 20.16
C VAL A 48 8.42 4.43 21.42
N ARG A 49 7.81 4.92 22.50
CA ARG A 49 7.59 4.12 23.70
C ARG A 49 6.66 2.93 23.46
N MET A 50 5.55 3.14 22.75
CA MET A 50 4.66 2.04 22.35
C MET A 50 5.39 1.01 21.48
N ARG A 51 6.27 1.47 20.58
CA ARG A 51 7.13 0.61 19.76
C ARG A 51 8.05 -0.26 20.62
N GLU A 52 8.70 0.31 21.63
CA GLU A 52 9.54 -0.44 22.58
C GLU A 52 8.77 -1.55 23.28
N LEU A 53 7.54 -1.26 23.74
CA LEU A 53 6.67 -2.23 24.40
C LEU A 53 6.24 -3.35 23.45
N ALA A 54 5.87 -3.00 22.21
CA ALA A 54 5.52 -3.98 21.18
C ALA A 54 6.72 -4.87 20.81
N ILE A 55 7.93 -4.30 20.67
CA ILE A 55 9.16 -5.08 20.44
C ILE A 55 9.39 -6.07 21.60
N GLN A 56 9.29 -5.60 22.85
CA GLN A 56 9.45 -6.46 24.02
C GLN A 56 8.42 -7.59 24.02
N SER A 57 7.15 -7.29 23.74
CA SER A 57 6.08 -8.28 23.72
C SER A 57 6.18 -9.28 22.55
N SER A 58 6.77 -8.87 21.43
CA SER A 58 7.02 -9.72 20.26
C SER A 58 8.04 -10.84 20.52
N ASN A 59 8.78 -10.77 21.63
CA ASN A 59 9.75 -11.79 21.99
C ASN A 59 9.05 -13.06 22.52
N GLY A 60 9.28 -14.20 21.84
CA GLY A 60 8.67 -15.48 22.17
C GLY A 60 9.05 -16.04 23.56
N ALA A 61 10.10 -15.51 24.20
CA ALA A 61 10.50 -15.90 25.55
C ALA A 61 9.65 -15.22 26.66
N ILE A 62 8.87 -14.19 26.35
CA ILE A 62 8.03 -13.49 27.33
C ILE A 62 6.76 -14.32 27.62
N ALA A 63 6.38 -14.43 28.89
CA ALA A 63 5.17 -15.14 29.29
C ALA A 63 3.91 -14.32 28.95
N SER A 64 2.78 -14.99 28.69
CA SER A 64 1.52 -14.29 28.37
C SER A 64 1.04 -13.35 29.48
N ARG A 65 1.33 -13.67 30.74
CA ARG A 65 1.03 -12.79 31.88
C ARG A 65 1.82 -11.47 31.79
N ASP A 66 3.10 -11.56 31.47
CA ASP A 66 3.97 -10.38 31.37
C ASP A 66 3.60 -9.52 30.17
N ARG A 67 3.21 -10.14 29.04
CA ARG A 67 2.60 -9.44 27.91
C ARG A 67 1.34 -8.68 28.29
N GLY A 68 0.51 -9.24 29.17
CA GLY A 68 -0.65 -8.53 29.70
C GLY A 68 -0.28 -7.24 30.44
N PHE A 69 0.81 -7.25 31.23
CA PHE A 69 1.30 -6.01 31.88
C PHE A 69 1.88 -5.01 30.90
N LEU A 70 2.64 -5.47 29.89
CA LEU A 70 3.12 -4.61 28.81
C LEU A 70 1.95 -3.99 28.04
N ASN A 71 0.88 -4.76 27.79
CA ASN A 71 -0.32 -4.27 27.14
C ASN A 71 -1.03 -3.19 27.97
N ASN A 72 -1.13 -3.35 29.28
CA ASN A 72 -1.70 -2.30 30.14
C ASN A 72 -0.87 -1.01 30.08
N GLU A 73 0.46 -1.10 30.01
CA GLU A 73 1.30 0.09 29.81
C GLU A 73 1.08 0.72 28.44
N LEU A 74 0.97 -0.10 27.38
CA LEU A 74 0.65 0.36 26.03
C LEU A 74 -0.69 1.09 25.99
N GLU A 75 -1.73 0.57 26.65
CA GLU A 75 -3.05 1.21 26.76
C GLU A 75 -2.96 2.59 27.41
N ALA A 76 -2.13 2.76 28.46
CA ALA A 76 -1.91 4.07 29.07
C ALA A 76 -1.22 5.06 28.10
N TRP A 77 -0.28 4.59 27.29
CA TRP A 77 0.35 5.42 26.25
C TRP A 77 -0.59 5.75 25.10
N LEU A 78 -1.52 4.86 24.76
CA LEU A 78 -2.58 5.13 23.80
C LEU A 78 -3.51 6.24 24.31
N GLU A 79 -3.95 6.14 25.56
CA GLU A 79 -4.75 7.18 26.21
C GLU A 79 -4.05 8.54 26.22
N GLU A 80 -2.76 8.56 26.59
CA GLU A 80 -1.95 9.78 26.59
C GLU A 80 -1.79 10.36 25.18
N THR A 81 -1.58 9.52 24.18
CA THR A 81 -1.49 9.92 22.76
C THR A 81 -2.78 10.61 22.32
N PHE A 82 -3.94 10.02 22.59
CA PHE A 82 -5.22 10.64 22.23
C PHE A 82 -5.56 11.85 23.09
N ARG A 83 -5.09 11.92 24.34
CA ARG A 83 -5.20 13.12 25.17
C ARG A 83 -4.42 14.29 24.56
N VAL A 84 -3.20 14.07 24.09
CA VAL A 84 -2.38 15.09 23.41
C VAL A 84 -3.04 15.54 22.11
N ILE A 85 -3.53 14.61 21.28
CA ILE A 85 -4.27 14.94 20.05
C ILE A 85 -5.46 15.85 20.37
N ASN A 86 -6.30 15.45 21.32
CA ASN A 86 -7.51 16.19 21.70
C ASN A 86 -7.25 17.52 22.42
N GLY A 87 -6.11 17.63 23.12
CA GLY A 87 -5.73 18.83 23.88
C GLY A 87 -4.89 19.83 23.10
N SER A 88 -4.37 19.44 21.92
CA SER A 88 -3.54 20.28 21.07
C SER A 88 -4.34 21.47 20.55
N ASN A 89 -4.13 22.65 21.14
CA ASN A 89 -4.89 23.85 20.80
C ASN A 89 -3.97 25.04 20.48
N PHE A 90 -4.42 25.86 19.56
CA PHE A 90 -3.82 27.13 19.20
C PHE A 90 -4.89 28.22 19.28
N VAL A 91 -4.56 29.35 19.90
CA VAL A 91 -5.46 30.51 19.99
C VAL A 91 -4.95 31.59 19.04
N ASP A 92 -5.80 32.00 18.10
CA ASP A 92 -5.47 33.09 17.17
C ASP A 92 -5.68 34.47 17.81
N ILE A 93 -5.30 35.53 17.09
CA ILE A 93 -5.50 36.92 17.57
C ILE A 93 -6.96 37.31 17.78
N PHE A 94 -7.91 36.59 17.19
CA PHE A 94 -9.34 36.78 17.38
C PHE A 94 -9.88 36.03 18.59
N GLN A 95 -9.00 35.36 19.35
CA GLN A 95 -9.32 34.53 20.51
C GLN A 95 -10.10 33.26 20.17
N ASP A 96 -10.13 32.84 18.90
CA ASP A 96 -10.71 31.57 18.52
C ASP A 96 -9.72 30.44 18.87
N GLN A 97 -10.23 29.39 19.48
CA GLN A 97 -9.46 28.20 19.82
C GLN A 97 -9.55 27.15 18.71
N HIS A 98 -8.41 26.66 18.23
CA HIS A 98 -8.29 25.67 17.15
C HIS A 98 -7.64 24.40 17.64
N TYR A 99 -8.36 23.27 17.60
CA TYR A 99 -7.84 21.96 18.00
C TYR A 99 -7.17 21.26 16.81
N TYR A 100 -5.96 21.70 16.49
CA TYR A 100 -5.35 21.47 15.19
C TYR A 100 -4.98 20.02 14.87
N LEU A 101 -4.73 19.15 15.86
CA LEU A 101 -4.54 17.71 15.58
C LEU A 101 -5.86 16.92 15.62
N ARG A 102 -6.88 17.39 16.34
CA ARG A 102 -8.17 16.69 16.41
C ARG A 102 -9.02 16.98 15.17
N ASP A 103 -9.16 18.25 14.85
CA ASP A 103 -10.08 18.74 13.80
C ASP A 103 -9.34 19.02 12.49
N GLY A 104 -8.00 19.03 12.53
CA GLY A 104 -7.18 19.58 11.46
C GLY A 104 -7.18 21.11 11.51
N PHE A 105 -6.19 21.72 10.86
CA PHE A 105 -6.13 23.17 10.76
C PHE A 105 -5.53 23.61 9.44
N ARG A 106 -6.21 24.53 8.77
CA ARG A 106 -5.81 25.09 7.48
C ARG A 106 -5.78 26.61 7.56
N PHE A 107 -4.68 27.19 7.09
CA PHE A 107 -4.52 28.64 7.02
C PHE A 107 -3.62 29.07 5.87
N LYS A 108 -3.72 30.34 5.50
CA LYS A 108 -2.84 31.04 4.56
C LYS A 108 -2.08 32.12 5.31
N THR A 109 -0.85 32.41 4.86
CA THR A 109 -0.06 33.53 5.38
C THR A 109 0.29 34.50 4.25
N PRO A 110 -0.12 35.79 4.36
CA PRO A 110 0.27 36.80 3.38
C PRO A 110 1.74 37.21 3.59
N ILE A 111 2.57 37.06 2.57
CA ILE A 111 3.92 37.62 2.54
C ILE A 111 3.89 38.98 1.86
N LYS A 112 4.54 39.97 2.45
CA LYS A 112 4.71 41.29 1.85
C LYS A 112 5.78 41.24 0.75
N ILE A 113 5.40 41.47 -0.50
CA ILE A 113 6.32 41.50 -1.66
C ILE A 113 6.77 42.91 -2.04
N ALA A 114 5.95 43.93 -1.75
CA ALA A 114 6.29 45.36 -1.92
C ALA A 114 5.44 46.21 -0.97
N ALA A 115 5.69 47.52 -0.88
CA ALA A 115 4.91 48.43 -0.04
C ALA A 115 3.42 48.39 -0.42
N GLY A 116 2.62 47.68 0.39
CA GLY A 116 1.17 47.54 0.20
C GLY A 116 0.72 46.33 -0.63
N ASN A 117 1.65 45.58 -1.25
CA ASN A 117 1.33 44.39 -2.03
C ASN A 117 1.71 43.13 -1.26
N PHE A 118 0.73 42.23 -1.09
CA PHE A 118 0.90 40.92 -0.46
C PHE A 118 0.68 39.82 -1.49
N ALA A 119 1.52 38.79 -1.42
CA ALA A 119 1.28 37.51 -2.10
C ALA A 119 0.97 36.47 -1.02
N TYR A 120 -0.04 35.62 -1.25
CA TYR A 120 -0.31 34.49 -0.37
C TYR A 120 0.59 33.34 -0.79
N LEU A 121 1.60 33.05 0.03
CA LEU A 121 2.42 31.85 -0.16
C LEU A 121 1.65 30.68 0.43
N GLN A 122 1.10 29.85 -0.46
CA GLN A 122 0.73 28.45 -0.19
C GLN A 122 -0.37 28.22 0.88
N ASP A 123 -1.20 27.21 0.67
CA ASP A 123 -2.11 26.73 1.70
C ASP A 123 -1.32 25.89 2.69
N PHE A 124 -1.20 26.34 3.94
CA PHE A 124 -0.68 25.53 5.02
C PHE A 124 -1.80 24.69 5.60
N SER A 125 -1.53 23.41 5.81
CA SER A 125 -2.50 22.50 6.40
C SER A 125 -1.80 21.46 7.27
N ILE A 126 -2.40 21.18 8.42
CA ILE A 126 -2.17 19.95 9.18
C ILE A 126 -3.49 19.19 9.16
N ASP A 127 -3.45 17.98 8.61
CA ASP A 127 -4.62 17.10 8.57
C ASP A 127 -4.92 16.54 9.96
N ALA A 128 -6.20 16.41 10.27
CA ALA A 128 -6.68 15.78 11.49
C ALA A 128 -6.06 14.39 11.70
N LEU A 129 -5.80 14.05 12.95
CA LEU A 129 -5.47 12.72 13.44
C LEU A 129 -6.73 12.14 14.08
N LYS A 130 -7.60 11.57 13.25
CA LYS A 130 -8.80 10.90 13.73
C LYS A 130 -8.39 9.69 14.57
N ARG A 131 -9.09 9.47 15.68
CA ARG A 131 -8.86 8.28 16.52
C ARG A 131 -9.00 7.00 15.69
N ASP A 132 -10.04 6.98 14.88
CA ASP A 132 -10.35 5.91 13.95
C ASP A 132 -9.40 6.00 12.74
N GLY A 133 -8.65 4.93 12.50
CA GLY A 133 -7.74 4.83 11.36
C GLY A 133 -6.38 5.55 11.50
N PHE A 134 -6.06 6.21 12.62
CA PHE A 134 -4.70 6.72 12.84
C PHE A 134 -3.71 5.56 12.85
N GLY A 135 -2.65 5.60 12.03
CA GLY A 135 -1.70 4.49 11.88
C GLY A 135 -2.19 3.31 11.06
N ALA A 136 -3.45 3.29 10.63
CA ALA A 136 -3.95 2.27 9.74
C ALA A 136 -3.51 2.52 8.29
N LEU A 137 -3.55 1.45 7.51
CA LEU A 137 -3.25 1.46 6.08
C LEU A 137 -4.54 1.20 5.30
N ALA A 138 -4.75 1.97 4.23
CA ALA A 138 -5.67 1.58 3.18
C ALA A 138 -4.97 0.46 2.40
N VAL A 139 -5.56 -0.73 2.38
CA VAL A 139 -5.01 -1.92 1.71
C VAL A 139 -6.06 -2.48 0.77
N LYS A 140 -5.67 -2.74 -0.47
CA LYS A 140 -6.52 -3.50 -1.39
C LYS A 140 -5.67 -4.46 -2.21
N ARG A 141 -6.07 -5.73 -2.15
CA ARG A 141 -5.54 -6.80 -2.98
C ARG A 141 -6.36 -6.91 -4.25
N PHE A 142 -5.68 -7.19 -5.36
CA PHE A 142 -6.30 -7.44 -6.64
C PHE A 142 -5.65 -8.64 -7.33
N ALA A 143 -6.47 -9.58 -7.79
CA ALA A 143 -6.02 -10.59 -8.73
C ALA A 143 -5.99 -10.00 -10.13
N LEU A 144 -4.89 -10.22 -10.84
CA LEU A 144 -4.82 -9.87 -12.24
C LEU A 144 -5.64 -10.88 -13.08
N ARG A 145 -6.39 -10.37 -14.04
CA ARG A 145 -7.09 -11.13 -15.08
C ARG A 145 -6.27 -11.11 -16.36
N ARG A 146 -6.41 -12.18 -17.15
CA ARG A 146 -5.92 -12.22 -18.53
C ARG A 146 -6.44 -10.98 -19.28
N PRO A 147 -5.55 -10.13 -19.82
CA PRO A 147 -5.98 -9.04 -20.66
C PRO A 147 -6.58 -9.58 -21.95
N GLU A 148 -7.83 -9.22 -22.26
CA GLU A 148 -8.39 -9.31 -23.61
C GLU A 148 -7.77 -8.17 -24.45
N ILE A 149 -6.49 -8.28 -24.84
CA ILE A 149 -5.85 -7.21 -25.62
C ILE A 149 -5.64 -7.63 -27.07
N SER A 150 -6.31 -6.89 -27.96
CA SER A 150 -5.94 -6.73 -29.36
C SER A 150 -4.83 -5.66 -29.47
N THR A 151 -3.58 -6.12 -29.60
CA THR A 151 -2.42 -5.40 -30.15
C THR A 151 -1.90 -4.10 -29.49
N SER A 152 -0.69 -4.22 -28.93
CA SER A 152 0.51 -3.37 -29.14
C SER A 152 0.44 -1.83 -29.01
N GLU A 153 0.12 -1.27 -27.86
CA GLU A 153 0.60 0.08 -27.54
C GLU A 153 1.04 0.24 -26.08
N THR A 154 1.99 1.15 -25.87
CA THR A 154 2.28 1.79 -24.60
C THR A 154 1.01 2.44 -24.09
N SER A 155 0.38 1.85 -23.08
CA SER A 155 -0.92 2.34 -22.64
C SER A 155 -0.99 2.51 -21.13
N TYR A 156 -1.66 3.58 -20.74
CA TYR A 156 -2.03 3.84 -19.35
C TYR A 156 -3.04 2.78 -18.93
N ILE A 157 -2.64 1.97 -17.96
CA ILE A 157 -3.41 0.82 -17.48
C ILE A 157 -4.40 1.20 -16.39
N LEU A 158 -4.00 2.18 -15.57
CA LEU A 158 -4.80 2.75 -14.50
C LEU A 158 -4.23 4.13 -14.15
N SER A 159 -4.98 4.90 -13.38
CA SER A 159 -4.47 6.06 -12.65
C SER A 159 -4.71 5.87 -11.17
N VAL A 160 -3.71 6.21 -10.35
CA VAL A 160 -3.81 6.19 -8.88
C VAL A 160 -3.82 7.62 -8.39
N ASN A 161 -4.82 8.00 -7.58
CA ASN A 161 -5.01 9.38 -7.12
C ASN A 161 -4.95 10.40 -8.28
N GLY A 162 -5.55 10.04 -9.43
CA GLY A 162 -5.57 10.84 -10.65
C GLY A 162 -4.24 10.88 -11.43
N LYS A 163 -3.17 10.23 -10.96
CA LYS A 163 -1.91 10.13 -11.68
C LYS A 163 -1.87 8.86 -12.53
N ASP A 164 -1.70 9.03 -13.85
CA ASP A 164 -1.64 7.90 -14.77
C ASP A 164 -0.40 7.02 -14.54
N VAL A 165 -0.60 5.71 -14.59
CA VAL A 165 0.41 4.65 -14.47
C VAL A 165 0.62 4.00 -15.83
N LEU A 166 1.86 4.05 -16.32
CA LEU A 166 2.27 3.53 -17.63
C LEU A 166 2.63 2.04 -17.53
N SER A 167 2.07 1.19 -18.38
CA SER A 167 2.38 -0.25 -18.37
C SER A 167 3.69 -0.65 -19.04
N SER A 168 4.19 0.15 -19.99
CA SER A 168 5.24 -0.29 -20.91
C SER A 168 6.67 0.05 -20.49
N THR A 169 6.88 0.64 -19.32
CA THR A 169 8.24 0.94 -18.81
C THR A 169 8.85 -0.25 -18.06
N SER A 170 8.06 -1.28 -17.75
CA SER A 170 8.45 -2.48 -17.02
C SER A 170 7.95 -3.74 -17.75
N ASN A 171 8.56 -4.89 -17.45
CA ASN A 171 8.09 -6.21 -17.86
C ASN A 171 8.72 -7.30 -16.96
N ASP A 172 8.18 -8.52 -16.99
CA ASP A 172 8.76 -9.64 -16.23
C ASP A 172 9.98 -10.33 -16.87
N ALA A 173 10.49 -9.79 -17.99
CA ALA A 173 11.63 -10.25 -18.80
C ALA A 173 11.57 -11.69 -19.34
N VAL A 174 10.58 -12.50 -18.95
CA VAL A 174 10.58 -13.95 -19.17
C VAL A 174 9.31 -14.45 -19.85
N SER A 175 8.13 -13.94 -19.47
CA SER A 175 6.88 -14.39 -20.08
C SER A 175 6.70 -13.86 -21.52
N LEU A 176 5.71 -14.41 -22.24
CA LEU A 176 5.46 -14.15 -23.66
C LEU A 176 4.87 -12.75 -23.91
N PRO A 177 5.30 -11.99 -24.95
CA PRO A 177 4.53 -10.86 -25.44
C PRO A 177 3.15 -11.33 -25.93
N PRO A 178 2.09 -10.51 -25.78
CA PRO A 178 2.09 -9.21 -25.10
C PRO A 178 1.96 -9.31 -23.56
N TYR A 179 1.95 -10.51 -22.98
CA TYR A 179 1.61 -10.76 -21.57
C TYR A 179 2.65 -10.28 -20.55
N HIS A 180 3.93 -10.15 -20.92
CA HIS A 180 4.99 -9.75 -19.97
C HIS A 180 4.84 -8.35 -19.36
N VAL A 181 4.14 -7.42 -20.05
CA VAL A 181 3.85 -6.07 -19.53
C VAL A 181 2.63 -6.05 -18.60
N PHE A 182 1.92 -7.18 -18.45
CA PHE A 182 0.73 -7.33 -17.61
C PHE A 182 0.96 -8.32 -16.47
N SER A 183 2.20 -8.48 -16.04
CA SER A 183 2.56 -9.24 -14.84
C SER A 183 2.42 -8.39 -13.58
N SER A 184 2.25 -9.02 -12.42
CA SER A 184 2.16 -8.30 -11.14
C SER A 184 3.43 -7.52 -10.85
N VAL A 185 4.60 -8.08 -11.16
CA VAL A 185 5.88 -7.37 -11.03
C VAL A 185 5.93 -6.11 -11.89
N SER A 186 5.54 -6.22 -13.16
CA SER A 186 5.50 -5.07 -14.07
C SER A 186 4.56 -3.98 -13.57
N LEU A 187 3.37 -4.37 -13.12
CA LEU A 187 2.38 -3.45 -12.59
C LEU A 187 2.85 -2.77 -11.29
N ALA A 188 3.43 -3.54 -10.37
CA ALA A 188 3.92 -3.01 -9.11
C ALA A 188 5.05 -2.01 -9.32
N GLU A 189 6.01 -2.30 -10.20
CA GLU A 189 7.06 -1.37 -10.59
C GLU A 189 6.48 -0.08 -11.18
N ALA A 190 5.48 -0.20 -12.06
CA ALA A 190 4.82 0.95 -12.67
C ALA A 190 4.12 1.84 -11.63
N VAL A 191 3.36 1.25 -10.70
CA VAL A 191 2.72 2.00 -9.59
C VAL A 191 3.77 2.63 -8.68
N ASN A 192 4.81 1.87 -8.31
CA ASN A 192 5.87 2.36 -7.43
C ASN A 192 6.69 3.50 -8.07
N SER A 193 6.79 3.55 -9.41
CA SER A 193 7.46 4.65 -10.11
C SER A 193 6.78 6.02 -9.91
N VAL A 194 5.48 6.02 -9.57
CA VAL A 194 4.71 7.24 -9.29
C VAL A 194 4.40 7.43 -7.80
N PHE A 195 4.96 6.60 -6.91
CA PHE A 195 4.73 6.65 -5.45
C PHE A 195 4.90 8.05 -4.86
N ALA A 196 5.94 8.78 -5.27
CA ALA A 196 6.20 10.14 -4.76
C ALA A 196 5.09 11.15 -5.07
N MET A 197 4.24 10.87 -6.07
CA MET A 197 3.08 11.70 -6.44
C MET A 197 1.78 11.15 -5.89
N THR A 198 1.66 9.84 -5.71
CA THR A 198 0.39 9.18 -5.35
C THR A 198 0.30 8.81 -3.88
N GLY A 199 1.42 8.57 -3.20
CA GLY A 199 1.46 8.01 -1.84
C GLY A 199 0.99 6.56 -1.75
N VAL A 200 0.89 5.85 -2.87
CA VAL A 200 0.43 4.46 -2.95
C VAL A 200 1.57 3.57 -3.41
N MET A 201 1.88 2.56 -2.61
CA MET A 201 2.88 1.54 -2.89
C MET A 201 2.20 0.25 -3.31
N ALA A 202 2.83 -0.46 -4.23
CA ALA A 202 2.41 -1.75 -4.72
C ALA A 202 3.41 -2.84 -4.29
N ASP A 203 2.87 -3.93 -3.75
CA ASP A 203 3.60 -5.16 -3.49
C ASP A 203 3.03 -6.31 -4.32
N VAL A 204 3.89 -7.29 -4.61
CA VAL A 204 3.59 -8.40 -5.49
C VAL A 204 3.34 -9.66 -4.68
N GLU A 205 2.25 -10.35 -4.98
CA GLU A 205 2.01 -11.70 -4.46
C GLU A 205 2.52 -12.73 -5.49
N GLN A 206 2.89 -13.91 -4.99
CA GLN A 206 3.27 -15.01 -5.87
C GLN A 206 2.15 -15.35 -6.86
N THR A 207 2.51 -15.59 -8.11
CA THR A 207 1.60 -16.21 -9.08
C THR A 207 1.53 -17.69 -8.76
N VAL A 208 0.32 -18.25 -8.63
CA VAL A 208 0.11 -19.64 -8.25
C VAL A 208 -0.79 -20.32 -9.27
N VAL A 209 -0.38 -21.52 -9.68
CA VAL A 209 -1.19 -22.44 -10.49
C VAL A 209 -1.26 -23.77 -9.76
N GLU A 210 -2.48 -24.23 -9.54
CA GLU A 210 -2.75 -25.51 -8.93
C GLU A 210 -3.09 -26.53 -10.02
N LEU A 211 -2.24 -27.54 -10.15
CA LEU A 211 -2.48 -28.71 -10.99
C LEU A 211 -3.12 -29.77 -10.10
N ASN A 212 -4.45 -29.80 -10.13
CA ASN A 212 -5.24 -30.77 -9.38
C ASN A 212 -5.39 -32.07 -10.18
N ASP A 213 -5.54 -33.20 -9.51
CA ASP A 213 -5.87 -34.49 -10.11
C ASP A 213 -4.87 -34.97 -11.18
N VAL A 214 -3.56 -34.80 -10.93
CA VAL A 214 -2.50 -35.32 -11.82
C VAL A 214 -2.64 -36.83 -11.99
N ASN A 215 -2.78 -37.29 -13.23
CA ASN A 215 -2.97 -38.70 -13.56
C ASN A 215 -1.65 -39.47 -13.47
N ARG A 216 -1.45 -40.11 -12.32
CA ARG A 216 -0.24 -40.88 -12.00
C ARG A 216 -0.03 -42.10 -12.88
N ASP A 217 -1.09 -42.68 -13.44
CA ASP A 217 -0.95 -43.83 -14.32
C ASP A 217 -0.42 -43.38 -15.69
N LEU A 218 -0.95 -42.28 -16.25
CA LEU A 218 -0.42 -41.68 -17.48
C LEU A 218 1.02 -41.19 -17.32
N LEU A 219 1.38 -40.60 -16.18
CA LEU A 219 2.76 -40.22 -15.88
C LEU A 219 3.74 -41.41 -15.99
N ARG A 220 3.33 -42.60 -15.52
CA ARG A 220 4.13 -43.84 -15.63
C ARG A 220 4.25 -44.35 -17.06
N ASP A 221 3.26 -44.08 -17.89
CA ASP A 221 3.27 -44.45 -19.30
C ASP A 221 4.13 -43.48 -20.14
N ILE A 222 4.06 -42.17 -19.85
CA ILE A 222 4.89 -41.13 -20.47
C ILE A 222 6.38 -41.37 -20.18
N ARG A 223 6.73 -41.59 -18.91
CA ARG A 223 8.10 -41.76 -18.36
C ARG A 223 9.03 -40.58 -18.52
N GLU A 224 9.13 -40.01 -19.72
CA GLU A 224 10.00 -38.90 -20.07
C GLU A 224 9.25 -37.93 -20.97
N VAL A 225 9.31 -36.65 -20.62
CA VAL A 225 8.77 -35.55 -21.44
C VAL A 225 9.86 -35.05 -22.37
N GLN A 226 9.52 -34.89 -23.64
CA GLN A 226 10.39 -34.41 -24.70
C GLN A 226 10.26 -32.88 -24.88
N PRO A 227 11.31 -32.22 -25.42
CA PRO A 227 11.23 -30.80 -25.74
C PRO A 227 10.04 -30.49 -26.68
N GLY A 228 9.10 -29.69 -26.19
CA GLY A 228 7.93 -29.22 -26.96
C GLY A 228 6.60 -29.75 -26.44
N GLU A 229 6.62 -30.82 -25.64
CA GLU A 229 5.41 -31.40 -25.04
C GLU A 229 4.96 -30.64 -23.79
N LEU A 230 5.90 -29.98 -23.09
CA LEU A 230 5.63 -29.04 -22.02
C LEU A 230 6.54 -27.81 -22.15
N LEU A 231 5.95 -26.62 -22.14
CA LEU A 231 6.65 -25.36 -22.04
C LEU A 231 6.12 -24.57 -20.85
N ILE A 232 7.04 -24.00 -20.09
CA ILE A 232 6.74 -23.03 -19.04
C ILE A 232 7.46 -21.74 -19.40
N ASN A 233 6.73 -20.65 -19.61
CA ASN A 233 7.29 -19.36 -20.02
C ASN A 233 8.26 -19.49 -21.24
N ARG A 234 7.86 -20.26 -22.27
CA ARG A 234 8.64 -20.62 -23.48
C ARG A 234 9.81 -21.57 -23.28
N VAL A 235 10.15 -21.92 -22.05
CA VAL A 235 11.22 -22.87 -21.79
C VAL A 235 10.66 -24.27 -21.95
N HIS A 236 11.25 -25.05 -22.86
CA HIS A 236 10.94 -26.46 -23.00
C HIS A 236 11.36 -27.21 -21.73
N ILE A 237 10.39 -27.87 -21.10
CA ILE A 237 10.63 -28.74 -19.96
C ILE A 237 10.77 -30.15 -20.50
N PHE A 238 11.86 -30.82 -20.15
CA PHE A 238 12.12 -32.19 -20.58
C PHE A 238 12.86 -32.96 -19.49
N GLY A 239 12.67 -34.28 -19.46
CA GLY A 239 13.20 -35.17 -18.44
C GLY A 239 12.14 -36.11 -17.86
N TYR A 240 12.47 -36.79 -16.77
CA TYR A 240 11.64 -37.86 -16.21
C TYR A 240 10.37 -37.34 -15.52
N PHE A 241 9.26 -38.03 -15.78
CA PHE A 241 7.90 -37.73 -15.34
C PHE A 241 7.21 -38.98 -14.77
N GLU A 242 7.93 -40.03 -14.32
CA GLU A 242 7.31 -41.30 -13.90
C GLU A 242 6.42 -41.16 -12.65
N ASN A 243 6.60 -40.09 -11.88
CA ASN A 243 5.81 -39.76 -10.71
C ASN A 243 5.87 -38.26 -10.39
N VAL A 244 4.97 -37.80 -9.52
CA VAL A 244 4.81 -36.40 -9.11
C VAL A 244 6.12 -35.78 -8.59
N SER A 245 6.94 -36.54 -7.86
CA SER A 245 8.22 -36.04 -7.33
C SER A 245 9.22 -35.74 -8.45
N GLU A 246 9.23 -36.55 -9.50
CA GLU A 246 10.05 -36.33 -10.69
C GLU A 246 9.54 -35.15 -11.51
N VAL A 247 8.22 -35.01 -11.70
CA VAL A 247 7.63 -33.82 -12.34
C VAL A 247 8.09 -32.55 -11.63
N ILE A 248 7.97 -32.51 -10.29
CA ILE A 248 8.41 -31.38 -9.47
C ILE A 248 9.92 -31.11 -9.62
N THR A 249 10.73 -32.16 -9.56
CA THR A 249 12.20 -32.04 -9.68
C THR A 249 12.60 -31.53 -11.06
N THR A 250 12.02 -32.11 -12.11
CA THR A 250 12.27 -31.75 -13.51
C THR A 250 11.89 -30.29 -13.75
N ILE A 251 10.69 -29.83 -13.35
CA ILE A 251 10.32 -28.41 -13.48
C ILE A 251 11.30 -27.51 -12.72
N ASN A 252 11.68 -27.87 -11.50
CA ASN A 252 12.57 -27.05 -10.66
C ASN A 252 13.99 -26.93 -11.25
N ASN A 253 14.47 -27.92 -12.00
CA ASN A 253 15.75 -27.84 -12.71
C ASN A 253 15.79 -26.71 -13.76
N PHE A 254 14.63 -26.32 -14.31
CA PHE A 254 14.50 -25.21 -15.27
C PHE A 254 14.08 -23.89 -14.61
N SER A 255 13.90 -23.85 -13.28
CA SER A 255 13.34 -22.69 -12.55
C SER A 255 14.13 -21.39 -12.73
N PHE A 256 15.44 -21.44 -12.94
CA PHE A 256 16.26 -20.26 -13.23
C PHE A 256 15.95 -19.62 -14.59
N MET A 257 15.46 -20.42 -15.56
CA MET A 257 15.09 -19.93 -16.89
C MET A 257 13.61 -19.56 -16.96
N THR A 258 12.74 -20.35 -16.31
CA THR A 258 11.29 -20.14 -16.34
C THR A 258 10.84 -19.04 -15.35
N GLY A 259 11.58 -18.87 -14.24
CA GLY A 259 11.14 -18.11 -13.07
C GLY A 259 10.01 -18.79 -12.28
N THR A 260 9.68 -20.04 -12.61
CA THR A 260 8.60 -20.82 -11.99
C THR A 260 9.20 -22.00 -11.24
N ARG A 261 8.68 -22.24 -10.03
CA ARG A 261 9.03 -23.38 -9.19
C ARG A 261 7.82 -24.30 -9.02
N ALA A 262 8.07 -25.56 -8.72
CA ALA A 262 7.05 -26.55 -8.42
C ALA A 262 7.20 -27.08 -6.99
N ARG A 263 6.07 -27.43 -6.35
CA ARG A 263 6.04 -28.15 -5.08
C ARG A 263 4.79 -29.02 -4.99
N LEU A 264 4.80 -29.99 -4.08
CA LEU A 264 3.61 -30.77 -3.76
C LEU A 264 2.57 -29.89 -3.06
N MET A 265 1.31 -30.04 -3.43
CA MET A 265 0.20 -29.38 -2.75
C MET A 265 0.02 -29.91 -1.33
N SER A 266 -0.20 -29.00 -0.38
CA SER A 266 -0.37 -29.38 1.03
C SER A 266 -1.60 -30.27 1.20
N GLY A 267 -1.43 -31.44 1.82
CA GLY A 267 -2.52 -32.40 2.06
C GLY A 267 -2.92 -33.24 0.84
N SER A 268 -2.19 -33.16 -0.28
CA SER A 268 -2.41 -33.96 -1.48
C SER A 268 -1.22 -34.89 -1.78
N ALA A 269 -1.49 -36.03 -2.43
CA ALA A 269 -0.47 -36.98 -2.87
C ALA A 269 -0.11 -36.82 -4.36
N ASP A 270 -0.92 -36.09 -5.11
CA ASP A 270 -0.87 -35.95 -6.57
C ASP A 270 -0.98 -34.50 -7.05
N GLY A 271 -1.50 -33.59 -6.24
CA GLY A 271 -1.59 -32.17 -6.56
C GLY A 271 -0.21 -31.50 -6.62
N ILE A 272 0.05 -30.78 -7.70
CA ILE A 272 1.26 -29.98 -7.89
C ILE A 272 0.89 -28.50 -7.85
N VAL A 273 1.69 -27.70 -7.15
CA VAL A 273 1.59 -26.25 -7.17
C VAL A 273 2.78 -25.70 -7.95
N LEU A 274 2.51 -25.04 -9.07
CA LEU A 274 3.47 -24.18 -9.74
C LEU A 274 3.35 -22.78 -9.18
N TYR A 275 4.47 -22.13 -8.88
CA TYR A 275 4.45 -20.79 -8.34
C TYR A 275 5.64 -19.96 -8.81
N ALA A 276 5.41 -18.67 -9.01
CA ALA A 276 6.43 -17.69 -9.35
C ALA A 276 6.54 -16.68 -8.20
N PRO A 277 7.59 -16.77 -7.35
CA PRO A 277 7.70 -16.00 -6.11
C PRO A 277 7.72 -14.48 -6.28
N ASP A 278 8.15 -14.01 -7.44
CA ASP A 278 8.24 -12.59 -7.79
C ASP A 278 6.98 -12.08 -8.52
N GLY A 279 5.93 -12.91 -8.62
CA GLY A 279 4.65 -12.59 -9.26
C GLY A 279 4.73 -12.23 -10.74
N ARG A 280 5.77 -12.69 -11.45
CA ARG A 280 5.72 -12.80 -12.91
C ARG A 280 4.58 -13.73 -13.34
N ASN A 281 4.18 -13.64 -14.60
CA ASN A 281 3.17 -14.55 -15.13
C ASN A 281 3.73 -15.98 -15.26
N ILE A 282 2.83 -16.97 -15.16
CA ILE A 282 3.12 -18.35 -15.51
C ILE A 282 2.35 -18.66 -16.79
N VAL A 283 3.09 -18.88 -17.88
CA VAL A 283 2.51 -19.34 -19.15
C VAL A 283 2.78 -20.83 -19.29
N LEU A 284 1.72 -21.63 -19.31
CA LEU A 284 1.78 -23.07 -19.49
C LEU A 284 1.30 -23.43 -20.89
N GLU A 285 2.07 -24.25 -21.58
CA GLU A 285 1.69 -24.86 -22.85
C GLU A 285 2.07 -26.35 -22.74
N ALA A 286 1.08 -27.24 -22.70
CA ALA A 286 1.28 -28.68 -22.68
C ALA A 286 0.54 -29.31 -23.86
N GLN A 287 1.01 -30.44 -24.38
CA GLN A 287 0.40 -31.12 -25.53
C GLN A 287 0.20 -32.62 -25.28
N GLY A 288 -0.86 -33.18 -25.88
CA GLY A 288 -1.13 -34.62 -25.91
C GLY A 288 -1.16 -35.26 -24.52
N ASP A 289 -0.53 -36.43 -24.38
CA ASP A 289 -0.54 -37.22 -23.15
C ASP A 289 0.02 -36.44 -21.95
N VAL A 290 0.97 -35.52 -22.15
CA VAL A 290 1.53 -34.68 -21.08
C VAL A 290 0.49 -33.69 -20.55
N ALA A 291 -0.32 -33.10 -21.44
CA ALA A 291 -1.42 -32.23 -21.04
C ALA A 291 -2.47 -33.03 -20.23
N GLU A 292 -2.84 -34.22 -20.71
CA GLU A 292 -3.79 -35.10 -20.02
C GLU A 292 -3.25 -35.57 -18.66
N ALA A 293 -1.99 -35.96 -18.59
CA ALA A 293 -1.37 -36.44 -17.36
C ALA A 293 -1.28 -35.36 -16.27
N LEU A 294 -0.98 -34.12 -16.65
CA LEU A 294 -0.93 -32.99 -15.71
C LEU A 294 -2.30 -32.34 -15.46
N ASN A 295 -3.35 -32.80 -16.13
CA ASN A 295 -4.68 -32.19 -16.12
C ASN A 295 -4.64 -30.69 -16.49
N ILE A 296 -3.92 -30.38 -17.56
CA ILE A 296 -3.80 -29.04 -18.14
C ILE A 296 -4.52 -29.07 -19.49
N GLU A 297 -5.18 -27.96 -19.86
CA GLU A 297 -5.75 -27.84 -21.20
C GLU A 297 -4.63 -27.97 -22.26
N ASP A 298 -4.87 -28.75 -23.33
CA ASP A 298 -3.97 -28.86 -24.49
C ASP A 298 -4.06 -27.58 -25.35
N SER A 299 -3.72 -26.47 -24.72
CA SER A 299 -3.73 -25.13 -25.26
C SER A 299 -2.88 -24.23 -24.37
N LYS A 300 -2.62 -23.02 -24.85
CA LYS A 300 -1.85 -22.04 -24.10
C LYS A 300 -2.68 -21.41 -22.99
N GLN A 301 -2.23 -21.61 -21.76
CA GLN A 301 -2.81 -21.02 -20.56
C GLN A 301 -1.89 -19.95 -19.98
N VAL A 302 -2.45 -18.80 -19.62
CA VAL A 302 -1.72 -17.69 -18.99
C VAL A 302 -2.32 -17.45 -17.62
N TYR A 303 -1.48 -17.60 -16.60
CA TYR A 303 -1.83 -17.34 -15.22
C TYR A 303 -1.11 -16.09 -14.75
N ASN A 304 -1.88 -15.16 -14.20
CA ASN A 304 -1.38 -13.89 -13.69
C ASN A 304 -1.33 -13.91 -12.16
N GLY A 305 -0.43 -13.10 -11.60
CA GLY A 305 -0.29 -12.97 -10.15
C GLY A 305 -1.37 -12.08 -9.53
N SER A 306 -1.15 -11.74 -8.27
CA SER A 306 -1.91 -10.69 -7.58
C SER A 306 -0.99 -9.55 -7.17
N ILE A 307 -1.58 -8.39 -6.93
CA ILE A 307 -0.91 -7.18 -6.44
C ILE A 307 -1.66 -6.67 -5.21
N VAL A 308 -0.92 -6.11 -4.26
CA VAL A 308 -1.47 -5.46 -3.07
C VAL A 308 -1.07 -3.99 -3.13
N LEU A 309 -2.07 -3.10 -3.23
CA LEU A 309 -1.86 -1.67 -3.10
C LEU A 309 -2.05 -1.27 -1.64
N THR A 310 -1.11 -0.46 -1.15
CA THR A 310 -1.06 0.00 0.23
C THR A 310 -0.81 1.50 0.27
N SER A 311 -1.55 2.22 1.11
CA SER A 311 -1.32 3.64 1.36
C SER A 311 -1.60 4.02 2.81
N GLY A 312 -0.91 5.05 3.30
CA GLY A 312 -1.16 5.65 4.60
C GLY A 312 -2.37 6.59 4.66
N ARG A 313 -3.09 6.74 3.54
CA ARG A 313 -4.28 7.58 3.37
C ARG A 313 -5.27 6.84 2.47
N ASP A 314 -6.51 7.30 2.45
CA ASP A 314 -7.47 6.88 1.43
C ASP A 314 -6.89 7.16 0.03
N PHE A 315 -7.15 6.26 -0.92
CA PHE A 315 -6.68 6.42 -2.30
C PHE A 315 -7.70 5.93 -3.31
N ASP A 316 -7.65 6.52 -4.49
CA ASP A 316 -8.49 6.18 -5.62
C ASP A 316 -7.68 5.47 -6.70
N VAL A 317 -8.27 4.45 -7.29
CA VAL A 317 -7.78 3.77 -8.49
C VAL A 317 -8.83 3.93 -9.57
N THR A 318 -8.45 4.45 -10.73
CA THR A 318 -9.33 4.58 -11.89
C THR A 318 -8.73 3.80 -13.05
N PHE A 319 -9.52 2.96 -13.71
CA PHE A 319 -9.09 2.21 -14.87
C PHE A 319 -9.29 3.05 -16.12
N LYS A 320 -8.36 2.92 -17.07
CA LYS A 320 -8.53 3.54 -18.38
C LYS A 320 -9.27 2.55 -19.28
N GLU A 321 -10.08 3.08 -20.20
CA GLU A 321 -10.84 2.28 -21.16
C GLU A 321 -9.94 1.26 -21.88
N GLY A 322 -10.42 0.02 -22.03
CA GLY A 322 -9.68 -1.06 -22.68
C GLY A 322 -8.78 -1.89 -21.75
N PHE A 323 -8.68 -1.56 -20.46
CA PHE A 323 -7.88 -2.32 -19.49
C PHE A 323 -8.72 -3.01 -18.41
N SER A 324 -9.25 -4.20 -18.73
CA SER A 324 -9.89 -5.09 -17.75
C SER A 324 -8.88 -6.07 -17.12
N ILE A 325 -7.75 -5.55 -16.62
CA ILE A 325 -6.64 -6.38 -16.11
C ILE A 325 -6.92 -6.92 -14.70
N LEU A 326 -8.02 -6.57 -14.03
CA LEU A 326 -8.27 -7.00 -12.65
C LEU A 326 -9.59 -7.76 -12.54
N ALA A 327 -9.53 -8.99 -12.03
CA ALA A 327 -10.64 -9.95 -12.07
C ALA A 327 -11.85 -9.57 -11.20
N GLU A 328 -11.66 -8.66 -10.24
CA GLU A 328 -12.66 -8.32 -9.20
C GLU A 328 -13.47 -7.04 -9.53
N PHE A 329 -13.18 -6.39 -10.67
CA PHE A 329 -13.86 -5.15 -11.06
C PHE A 329 -14.96 -5.46 -12.07
N ASP A 330 -16.12 -5.78 -11.52
CA ASP A 330 -17.39 -5.90 -12.25
C ASP A 330 -17.79 -4.51 -12.80
N ASP A 331 -17.42 -4.20 -14.05
CA ASP A 331 -17.76 -2.97 -14.81
C ASP A 331 -17.54 -1.61 -14.11
N ARG A 332 -16.68 -1.52 -13.08
CA ARG A 332 -16.40 -0.26 -12.38
C ARG A 332 -15.16 0.42 -12.93
N ASP A 333 -15.35 1.64 -13.46
CA ASP A 333 -14.25 2.50 -13.95
C ASP A 333 -13.36 3.04 -12.83
N SER A 334 -13.83 3.06 -11.58
CA SER A 334 -13.06 3.55 -10.43
C SER A 334 -13.38 2.83 -9.12
N LEU A 335 -12.40 2.82 -8.22
CA LEU A 335 -12.48 2.31 -6.86
C LEU A 335 -11.83 3.28 -5.89
N SER A 336 -12.56 3.62 -4.84
CA SER A 336 -12.01 4.29 -3.66
C SER A 336 -11.69 3.25 -2.62
N VAL A 337 -10.46 3.24 -2.14
CA VAL A 337 -9.98 2.40 -1.04
C VAL A 337 -9.80 3.30 0.17
N SER A 338 -10.63 3.09 1.19
CA SER A 338 -10.54 3.80 2.45
C SER A 338 -9.78 2.99 3.48
N ILE A 339 -9.15 3.70 4.41
CA ILE A 339 -8.59 3.14 5.63
C ILE A 339 -9.71 2.42 6.40
N ASP A 340 -9.44 1.19 6.86
CA ASP A 340 -10.31 0.52 7.83
C ASP A 340 -10.12 1.17 9.22
N PRO A 341 -11.15 1.83 9.77
CA PRO A 341 -11.05 2.53 11.05
C PRO A 341 -10.70 1.60 12.22
N HIS A 342 -10.96 0.29 12.10
CA HIS A 342 -10.73 -0.71 13.14
C HIS A 342 -9.33 -1.35 13.12
N THR A 343 -8.46 -0.91 12.19
CA THR A 343 -7.09 -1.44 12.07
C THR A 343 -6.01 -0.47 12.54
N GLY A 344 -6.43 0.69 13.06
CA GLY A 344 -5.52 1.75 13.50
C GLY A 344 -4.95 1.55 14.90
N LEU A 345 -4.22 2.56 15.35
CA LEU A 345 -3.55 2.66 16.64
C LEU A 345 -4.53 2.47 17.81
N SER A 346 -5.80 2.80 17.66
CA SER A 346 -6.81 2.55 18.71
C SER A 346 -7.16 1.08 18.92
N ALA A 347 -6.79 0.20 17.99
CA ALA A 347 -7.14 -1.22 17.99
C ALA A 347 -5.93 -2.14 18.26
N ILE A 348 -4.74 -1.58 18.50
CA ILE A 348 -3.57 -2.40 18.78
C ILE A 348 -3.69 -3.08 20.14
N ASP A 349 -3.26 -4.32 20.19
CA ASP A 349 -3.15 -5.15 21.38
C ASP A 349 -1.79 -5.87 21.29
N ILE A 350 -1.06 -5.94 22.40
CA ILE A 350 0.21 -6.65 22.47
C ILE A 350 0.19 -7.80 23.48
N SER A 351 -0.99 -8.29 23.87
CA SER A 351 -1.16 -9.41 24.81
C SER A 351 -0.66 -10.76 24.26
N THR A 352 -0.56 -10.89 22.93
CA THR A 352 -0.01 -12.07 22.25
C THR A 352 1.20 -11.70 21.39
N GLN A 353 2.08 -12.67 21.13
CA GLN A 353 3.26 -12.47 20.28
C GLN A 353 2.87 -12.03 18.86
N SER A 354 1.84 -12.65 18.28
CA SER A 354 1.35 -12.32 16.94
C SER A 354 0.72 -10.92 16.91
N ASN A 355 -0.09 -10.55 17.91
CA ASN A 355 -0.67 -9.22 17.96
C ASN A 355 0.42 -8.15 18.15
N ALA A 356 1.46 -8.44 18.95
CA ALA A 356 2.60 -7.54 19.10
C ALA A 356 3.37 -7.31 17.78
N GLN A 357 3.53 -8.34 16.96
CA GLN A 357 4.13 -8.20 15.62
C GLN A 357 3.25 -7.35 14.69
N ASN A 358 1.93 -7.55 14.72
CA ASN A 358 0.99 -6.75 13.94
C ASN A 358 0.97 -5.28 14.42
N ALA A 359 1.01 -5.05 15.73
CA ALA A 359 1.03 -3.72 16.34
C ALA A 359 2.26 -2.90 15.92
N LEU A 360 3.42 -3.54 15.70
CA LEU A 360 4.62 -2.84 15.20
C LEU A 360 4.38 -2.16 13.86
N ALA A 361 3.69 -2.82 12.93
CA ALA A 361 3.38 -2.23 11.63
C ALA A 361 2.50 -0.98 11.77
N VAL A 362 1.48 -1.03 12.63
CA VAL A 362 0.57 0.10 12.89
C VAL A 362 1.29 1.25 13.59
N ILE A 363 2.16 0.96 14.56
CA ILE A 363 2.95 1.97 15.29
C ILE A 363 3.96 2.62 14.34
N ASP A 364 4.68 1.85 13.53
CA ASP A 364 5.66 2.37 12.58
C ASP A 364 4.98 3.27 11.53
N GLN A 365 3.82 2.86 11.04
CA GLN A 365 3.01 3.70 10.15
C GLN A 365 2.53 4.99 10.84
N SER A 366 2.13 4.91 12.11
CA SER A 366 1.76 6.09 12.91
C SER A 366 2.92 7.06 13.04
N ILE A 367 4.15 6.55 13.28
CA ILE A 367 5.37 7.37 13.36
C ILE A 367 5.60 8.09 12.04
N THR A 368 5.51 7.40 10.91
CA THR A 368 5.63 8.01 9.58
C THR A 368 4.60 9.12 9.37
N GLN A 369 3.33 8.88 9.72
CA GLN A 369 2.27 9.88 9.62
C GLN A 369 2.51 11.12 10.51
N ILE A 370 3.15 10.96 11.68
CA ILE A 370 3.55 12.09 12.54
C ILE A 370 4.74 12.84 11.94
N GLN A 371 5.74 12.14 11.42
CA GLN A 371 6.92 12.75 10.80
C GLN A 371 6.52 13.60 9.57
N GLU A 372 5.60 13.12 8.73
CA GLU A 372 5.03 13.91 7.62
C GLU A 372 4.41 15.23 8.13
N ARG A 373 3.62 15.17 9.19
CA ARG A 373 2.99 16.34 9.80
C ARG A 373 4.00 17.29 10.45
N MET A 374 5.09 16.78 11.01
CA MET A 374 6.18 17.63 11.53
C MET A 374 6.85 18.43 10.41
N ILE A 375 7.04 17.83 9.23
CA ILE A 375 7.55 18.53 8.04
C ILE A 375 6.57 19.62 7.63
N GLN A 376 5.26 19.31 7.54
CA GLN A 376 4.22 20.28 7.21
C GLN A 376 4.17 21.44 8.21
N ALA A 377 4.21 21.15 9.51
CA ALA A 377 4.15 22.13 10.59
C ALA A 377 5.34 23.10 10.56
N ARG A 378 6.50 22.69 10.03
CA ARG A 378 7.72 23.51 9.98
C ARG A 378 7.74 24.50 8.81
N LEU A 379 6.98 24.25 7.74
CA LEU A 379 6.95 25.09 6.53
C LEU A 379 6.69 26.59 6.82
N PRO A 380 5.72 26.98 7.68
CA PRO A 380 5.47 28.39 7.94
C PRO A 380 6.67 29.10 8.57
N GLU A 381 7.42 28.42 9.46
CA GLU A 381 8.61 29.01 10.08
C GLU A 381 9.72 29.28 9.05
N MET A 382 9.88 28.42 8.04
CA MET A 382 10.88 28.58 7.00
C MET A 382 10.54 29.69 6.01
N LEU A 383 9.25 29.92 5.74
CA LEU A 383 8.79 30.91 4.76
C LEU A 383 8.56 32.30 5.36
N CYS A 384 8.37 32.39 6.68
CA CYS A 384 8.15 33.64 7.39
C CYS A 384 9.45 34.30 7.90
N LYS A 385 10.58 33.60 7.85
CA LYS A 385 11.93 34.15 8.09
C LYS A 385 12.53 34.64 6.79
#